data_AF-A0A3D8V9A9-F1
#
_entry.id   AF-A0A3D8V9A9-F1
#
_cell.length_a   1.000
_cell.length_b   1.000
_cell.length_c   1.000
_cell.angle_alpha   90.00
_cell.angle_beta   90.00
_cell.angle_gamma   90.00
#
_symmetry.space_group_name_H-M   'P 1'
#
loop_
_entity.id
_entity.type
_entity.pdbx_description
1 polymer ?
#
loop_
_entity_poly.entity_id
_entity_poly.type
_entity_poly.pdbx_seq_one_letter_code
_entity_poly.pdbx_strand_id
1 'polypeptide(L)'
;IASVAQETPALDDPALDFVLSGDAAVYAAIAMERDAMAREDWEAVAEAHHKLEELGGYDATARAGKLLHGLGFTPDTHERAVKEFSGGWRVRLNLARALMTPSDLLLLDEPTNHLDLDAVLWLEQWLLKYPGTLLLISHDREFLDEVTTHTLHLHDGKGKLYTGDYTAFERQRAEHLRLQQITHEKVQAERAHLQSFIDRFSASAAKAKQAQSRVKRLAKMQNTEAVRVERALRIEFPAPAKLPHALLRISDADCGYGNHVVLDNIRFVLEAGDRVALLGPNGAGKSTLVKSLVGEIPLLSGERGGHPDLRIGYFAQHTVESLKEGTSPIDHLGEIAPGVATQQLRDFLGKWNFPGDRAFESVDGFSGGERARLALALIAWRKPNVLLLDEPTNHLDLDMREALAEALASFDGAIVMVSHDRHLIGLVCETFWRVADGVAQPFDGDLDAYAVWLRTRDSAAEKPKAPVAAAPAPKTASKGPKVNAHKLAQAEARVAELESKLHTLDLDLADPDKYTGGGTDAAALSKQRDQVAAELAKAEEALLGLYDA
;
A
#
# COMPACT_ATOMS: atom_id res chain seq x y z
N ILE A 1 -29.28 -1.32 6.99
CA ILE A 1 -28.07 -1.91 6.38
C ILE A 1 -27.72 -1.04 5.19
N ALA A 2 -26.52 -0.46 5.16
CA ALA A 2 -26.01 0.29 4.02
C ALA A 2 -24.91 -0.52 3.34
N SER A 3 -24.82 -0.45 2.01
CA SER A 3 -23.77 -1.12 1.23
C SER A 3 -23.42 -0.29 0.00
N VAL A 4 -22.17 -0.36 -0.43
CA VAL A 4 -21.73 0.27 -1.69
C VAL A 4 -22.15 -0.61 -2.87
N ALA A 5 -22.91 -0.04 -3.82
CA ALA A 5 -23.23 -0.72 -5.07
C ALA A 5 -21.97 -0.78 -5.97
N GLN A 6 -21.67 -1.95 -6.52
CA GLN A 6 -20.51 -2.18 -7.41
C GLN A 6 -20.61 -1.42 -8.75
N GLU A 7 -21.83 -1.02 -9.16
CA GLU A 7 -22.05 -0.19 -10.35
C GLU A 7 -22.86 1.07 -9.99
N THR A 8 -22.40 2.21 -10.49
CA THR A 8 -23.15 3.48 -10.40
C THR A 8 -23.82 3.76 -11.75
N PRO A 9 -25.16 3.81 -11.81
CA PRO A 9 -25.84 4.23 -13.03
C PRO A 9 -25.42 5.67 -13.40
N ALA A 10 -25.28 5.93 -14.70
CA ALA A 10 -25.01 7.26 -15.20
C ALA A 10 -26.28 8.12 -15.06
N LEU A 11 -26.38 8.85 -13.95
CA LEU A 11 -27.52 9.70 -13.63
C LEU A 11 -27.25 11.16 -14.02
N ASP A 12 -28.34 11.86 -14.32
CA ASP A 12 -28.34 13.30 -14.60
C ASP A 12 -28.30 14.15 -13.32
N ASP A 13 -28.50 13.52 -12.16
CA ASP A 13 -28.55 14.19 -10.87
C ASP A 13 -27.19 14.85 -10.53
N PRO A 14 -27.20 16.04 -9.89
CA PRO A 14 -26.00 16.63 -9.33
C PRO A 14 -25.31 15.71 -8.31
N ALA A 15 -23.99 15.74 -8.23
CA ALA A 15 -23.22 14.94 -7.28
C ALA A 15 -23.66 15.13 -5.81
N LEU A 16 -23.97 16.38 -5.41
CA LEU A 16 -24.45 16.68 -4.06
C LEU A 16 -25.81 16.05 -3.76
N ASP A 17 -26.76 16.21 -4.68
CA ASP A 17 -28.11 15.63 -4.57
C ASP A 17 -28.04 14.09 -4.56
N PHE A 18 -27.15 13.52 -5.36
CA PHE A 18 -26.91 12.08 -5.38
C PHE A 18 -26.42 11.55 -4.02
N VAL A 19 -25.46 12.25 -3.38
CA VAL A 19 -24.98 11.85 -2.04
C VAL A 19 -26.07 12.04 -0.99
N LEU A 20 -26.78 13.18 -1.02
CA LEU A 20 -27.91 13.45 -0.12
C LEU A 20 -28.99 12.36 -0.21
N SER A 21 -29.23 11.83 -1.41
CA SER A 21 -30.19 10.74 -1.62
C SER A 21 -29.86 9.43 -0.90
N GLY A 22 -28.68 9.31 -0.28
CA GLY A 22 -28.36 8.23 0.66
C GLY A 22 -29.26 8.27 1.89
N ASP A 23 -29.57 9.46 2.40
CA ASP A 23 -30.60 9.67 3.40
C ASP A 23 -31.92 10.04 2.71
N ALA A 24 -32.66 9.02 2.28
CA ALA A 24 -33.89 9.22 1.51
C ALA A 24 -34.95 10.05 2.26
N ALA A 25 -34.99 9.97 3.60
CA ALA A 25 -35.96 10.72 4.40
C ALA A 25 -35.63 12.21 4.43
N VAL A 26 -34.36 12.54 4.67
CA VAL A 26 -33.89 13.93 4.66
C VAL A 26 -33.93 14.51 3.25
N TYR A 27 -33.47 13.77 2.24
CA TYR A 27 -33.51 14.23 0.85
C TYR A 27 -34.93 14.52 0.37
N ALA A 28 -35.90 13.68 0.73
CA ALA A 28 -37.31 13.92 0.41
C ALA A 28 -37.84 15.20 1.08
N ALA A 29 -37.41 15.51 2.31
CA ALA A 29 -37.80 16.73 3.01
C ALA A 29 -37.18 17.99 2.36
N ILE A 30 -35.91 17.93 1.95
CA ILE A 30 -35.23 18.99 1.19
C ILE A 30 -35.92 19.23 -0.16
N ALA A 31 -36.25 18.15 -0.88
CA ALA A 31 -36.97 18.25 -2.16
C ALA A 31 -38.37 18.86 -1.97
N MET A 32 -39.08 18.48 -0.90
CA MET A 32 -40.38 19.05 -0.55
C MET A 32 -40.30 20.55 -0.25
N GLU A 33 -39.27 20.99 0.48
CA GLU A 33 -39.00 22.41 0.72
C GLU A 33 -38.75 23.16 -0.59
N ARG A 34 -37.87 22.63 -1.46
CA ARG A 34 -37.52 23.25 -2.76
C ARG A 34 -38.74 23.40 -3.67
N ASP A 35 -39.56 22.35 -3.76
CA ASP A 35 -40.77 22.35 -4.59
C ASP A 35 -41.88 23.25 -4.00
N ALA A 36 -41.98 23.35 -2.67
CA ALA A 36 -42.90 24.26 -2.00
C ALA A 36 -42.49 25.73 -2.18
N MET A 37 -41.19 26.04 -2.06
CA MET A 37 -40.65 27.38 -2.34
C MET A 37 -40.89 27.79 -3.80
N ALA A 38 -40.66 26.89 -4.75
CA ALA A 38 -40.87 27.16 -6.18
C ALA A 38 -42.34 27.46 -6.52
N ARG A 39 -43.29 26.92 -5.74
CA ARG A 39 -44.73 27.17 -5.87
C ARG A 39 -45.24 28.31 -4.97
N GLU A 40 -44.36 28.95 -4.20
CA GLU A 40 -44.68 29.99 -3.20
C GLU A 40 -45.70 29.53 -2.13
N ASP A 41 -45.70 28.23 -1.80
CA ASP A 41 -46.62 27.61 -0.85
C ASP A 41 -46.00 27.58 0.57
N TRP A 42 -46.19 28.66 1.32
CA TRP A 42 -45.55 28.87 2.63
C TRP A 42 -46.00 27.88 3.72
N GLU A 43 -47.20 27.30 3.60
CA GLU A 43 -47.68 26.28 4.54
C GLU A 43 -46.93 24.96 4.32
N ALA A 44 -46.75 24.55 3.05
CA ALA A 44 -45.95 23.39 2.69
C ALA A 44 -44.44 23.60 2.99
N VAL A 45 -43.92 24.83 2.87
CA VAL A 45 -42.54 25.15 3.31
C VAL A 45 -42.39 24.94 4.82
N ALA A 46 -43.35 25.41 5.62
CA ALA A 46 -43.31 25.21 7.08
C ALA A 46 -43.39 23.73 7.46
N GLU A 47 -44.21 22.93 6.78
CA GLU A 47 -44.27 21.48 6.97
C GLU A 47 -42.93 20.79 6.63
N ALA A 48 -42.28 21.22 5.55
CA ALA A 48 -40.96 20.72 5.18
C ALA A 48 -39.88 21.07 6.21
N HIS A 49 -39.90 22.30 6.75
CA HIS A 49 -38.99 22.73 7.82
C HIS A 49 -39.18 21.93 9.10
N HIS A 50 -40.43 21.67 9.50
CA HIS A 50 -40.71 20.84 10.67
C HIS A 50 -40.19 19.41 10.48
N LYS A 51 -40.39 18.83 9.29
CA LYS A 51 -39.88 17.50 8.96
C LYS A 51 -38.35 17.44 8.93
N LEU A 52 -37.69 18.50 8.45
CA LEU A 52 -36.23 18.62 8.50
C LEU A 52 -35.70 18.72 9.95
N GLU A 53 -36.42 19.42 10.83
CA GLU A 53 -36.08 19.50 12.25
C GLU A 53 -36.18 18.14 12.94
N GLU A 54 -37.28 17.42 12.75
CA GLU A 54 -37.51 16.08 13.31
C GLU A 54 -36.44 15.07 12.87
N LEU A 55 -35.96 15.19 11.62
CA LEU A 55 -34.93 14.31 11.07
C LEU A 55 -33.51 14.78 11.36
N GLY A 56 -33.31 15.93 12.00
CA GLY A 56 -31.98 16.53 12.18
C GLY A 56 -31.26 16.77 10.85
N GLY A 57 -32.01 17.26 9.86
CA GLY A 57 -31.58 17.39 8.46
C GLY A 57 -30.99 18.75 8.07
N TYR A 58 -31.02 19.76 8.95
CA TYR A 58 -30.52 21.12 8.62
C TYR A 58 -29.04 21.16 8.27
N ASP A 59 -28.23 20.27 8.84
CA ASP A 59 -26.80 20.13 8.53
C ASP A 59 -26.54 19.13 7.38
N ALA A 60 -27.56 18.49 6.81
CA ALA A 60 -27.38 17.41 5.85
C ALA A 60 -26.61 17.83 4.60
N THR A 61 -26.90 19.00 4.05
CA THR A 61 -26.15 19.56 2.90
C THR A 61 -24.69 19.80 3.25
N ALA A 62 -24.42 20.30 4.46
CA ALA A 62 -23.05 20.50 4.95
C ALA A 62 -22.34 19.15 5.20
N ARG A 63 -23.04 18.14 5.74
CA ARG A 63 -22.53 16.77 5.90
C ARG A 63 -22.18 16.14 4.55
N ALA A 64 -23.06 16.24 3.56
CA ALA A 64 -22.83 15.74 2.21
C ALA A 64 -21.63 16.44 1.54
N GLY A 65 -21.54 17.77 1.67
CA GLY A 65 -20.36 18.53 1.20
C GLY A 65 -19.06 18.11 1.88
N LYS A 66 -19.09 17.82 3.18
CA LYS A 66 -17.93 17.32 3.93
C LYS A 66 -17.50 15.91 3.49
N LEU A 67 -18.47 15.03 3.22
CA LEU A 67 -18.22 13.68 2.68
C LEU A 67 -17.56 13.78 1.29
N LEU A 68 -18.10 14.62 0.41
CA LEU A 68 -17.57 14.87 -0.92
C LEU A 68 -16.14 15.43 -0.86
N HIS A 69 -15.92 16.49 -0.08
CA HIS A 69 -14.59 17.07 0.10
C HIS A 69 -13.58 16.03 0.62
N GLY A 70 -13.97 15.24 1.61
CA GLY A 70 -13.13 14.19 2.18
C GLY A 70 -12.70 13.11 1.19
N LEU A 71 -13.56 12.80 0.22
CA LEU A 71 -13.24 11.87 -0.87
C LEU A 71 -12.57 12.55 -2.09
N GLY A 72 -12.17 13.82 -1.95
CA GLY A 72 -11.39 14.56 -2.94
C GLY A 72 -12.20 15.38 -3.95
N PHE A 73 -13.52 15.54 -3.77
CA PHE A 73 -14.33 16.39 -4.65
C PHE A 73 -14.19 17.86 -4.28
N THR A 74 -13.92 18.72 -5.27
CA THR A 74 -13.90 20.17 -5.04
C THR A 74 -15.33 20.73 -5.05
N PRO A 75 -15.59 21.87 -4.38
CA PRO A 75 -16.91 22.50 -4.35
C PRO A 75 -17.52 22.74 -5.74
N ASP A 76 -16.70 23.10 -6.73
CA ASP A 76 -17.14 23.33 -8.12
C ASP A 76 -17.70 22.06 -8.80
N THR A 77 -17.38 20.87 -8.27
CA THR A 77 -17.86 19.60 -8.81
C THR A 77 -19.21 19.17 -8.24
N HIS A 78 -19.70 19.81 -7.17
CA HIS A 78 -20.94 19.41 -6.49
C HIS A 78 -22.19 19.49 -7.38
N GLU A 79 -22.21 20.46 -8.30
CA GLU A 79 -23.33 20.68 -9.23
C GLU A 79 -23.21 19.87 -10.53
N ARG A 80 -22.07 19.22 -10.77
CA ARG A 80 -21.86 18.42 -11.98
C ARG A 80 -22.69 17.14 -11.92
N ALA A 81 -23.22 16.73 -13.06
CA ALA A 81 -24.02 15.52 -13.16
C ALA A 81 -23.17 14.27 -12.93
N VAL A 82 -23.71 13.26 -12.24
CA VAL A 82 -23.01 11.99 -11.92
C VAL A 82 -22.43 11.32 -13.18
N LYS A 83 -23.14 11.37 -14.31
CA LYS A 83 -22.68 10.82 -15.60
C LYS A 83 -21.40 11.45 -16.17
N GLU A 84 -21.05 12.66 -15.76
CA GLU A 84 -19.85 13.36 -16.26
C GLU A 84 -18.57 12.91 -15.55
N PHE A 85 -18.70 12.17 -14.45
CA PHE A 85 -17.58 11.65 -13.69
C PHE A 85 -17.07 10.34 -14.30
N SER A 86 -15.74 10.14 -14.26
CA SER A 86 -15.16 8.85 -14.66
C SER A 86 -15.61 7.73 -13.73
N GLY A 87 -15.41 6.47 -14.12
CA GLY A 87 -15.84 5.30 -13.34
C GLY A 87 -15.34 5.34 -11.88
N GLY A 88 -14.05 5.63 -11.67
CA GLY A 88 -13.47 5.73 -10.33
C GLY A 88 -14.10 6.84 -9.47
N TRP A 89 -14.35 8.02 -10.04
CA TRP A 89 -15.05 9.11 -9.33
C TRP A 89 -16.51 8.73 -9.01
N ARG A 90 -17.19 7.99 -9.88
CA ARG A 90 -18.55 7.49 -9.60
C ARG A 90 -18.57 6.48 -8.45
N VAL A 91 -17.56 5.62 -8.34
CA VAL A 91 -17.40 4.72 -7.17
C VAL A 91 -17.23 5.54 -5.88
N ARG A 92 -16.46 6.64 -5.90
CA ARG A 92 -16.35 7.54 -4.74
C ARG A 92 -17.69 8.19 -4.37
N LEU A 93 -18.50 8.59 -5.35
CA LEU A 93 -19.85 9.11 -5.09
C LEU A 93 -20.75 8.06 -4.43
N ASN A 94 -20.67 6.80 -4.89
CA ASN A 94 -21.39 5.69 -4.26
C ASN A 94 -20.94 5.46 -2.82
N LEU A 95 -19.65 5.56 -2.54
CA LEU A 95 -19.12 5.49 -1.18
C LEU A 95 -19.66 6.63 -0.32
N ALA A 96 -19.59 7.88 -0.79
CA ALA A 96 -20.16 9.02 -0.07
C ALA A 96 -21.66 8.84 0.22
N ARG A 97 -22.43 8.37 -0.76
CA ARG A 97 -23.86 8.08 -0.59
C ARG A 97 -24.11 6.97 0.44
N ALA A 98 -23.32 5.91 0.41
CA ALA A 98 -23.41 4.83 1.39
C ALA A 98 -23.09 5.33 2.81
N LEU A 99 -22.09 6.19 2.97
CA LEU A 99 -21.73 6.83 4.24
C LEU A 99 -22.79 7.84 4.72
N MET A 100 -23.54 8.45 3.81
CA MET A 100 -24.66 9.35 4.14
C MET A 100 -25.90 8.57 4.60
N THR A 101 -26.05 7.32 4.17
CA THR A 101 -27.18 6.47 4.55
C THR A 101 -27.17 6.19 6.06
N PRO A 102 -28.23 6.53 6.80
CA PRO A 102 -28.34 6.14 8.19
C PRO A 102 -28.37 4.61 8.32
N SER A 103 -27.42 4.02 9.04
CA SER A 103 -27.37 2.57 9.22
C SER A 103 -26.80 2.13 10.57
N ASP A 104 -27.31 1.01 11.09
CA ASP A 104 -26.71 0.30 12.23
C ASP A 104 -25.64 -0.71 11.80
N LEU A 105 -25.67 -1.12 10.52
CA LEU A 105 -24.71 -2.03 9.89
C LEU A 105 -24.32 -1.47 8.52
N LEU A 106 -23.03 -1.18 8.35
CA LEU A 106 -22.42 -0.71 7.12
C LEU A 106 -21.54 -1.82 6.53
N LEU A 107 -21.77 -2.16 5.27
CA LEU A 107 -21.03 -3.18 4.53
C LEU A 107 -20.19 -2.49 3.46
N LEU A 108 -18.87 -2.58 3.56
CA LEU A 108 -17.93 -2.01 2.58
C LEU A 108 -17.12 -3.12 1.93
N ASP A 109 -17.17 -3.17 0.60
CA ASP A 109 -16.42 -4.11 -0.22
C ASP A 109 -15.30 -3.36 -0.95
N GLU A 110 -14.05 -3.56 -0.51
CA GLU A 110 -12.84 -2.90 -0.98
C GLU A 110 -12.95 -1.37 -1.15
N PRO A 111 -13.30 -0.62 -0.08
CA PRO A 111 -13.59 0.82 -0.20
C PRO A 111 -12.35 1.67 -0.47
N THR A 112 -11.14 1.14 -0.25
CA THR A 112 -9.87 1.83 -0.54
C THR A 112 -9.51 1.77 -2.02
N ASN A 113 -10.15 0.90 -2.81
CA ASN A 113 -9.90 0.85 -4.25
C ASN A 113 -10.28 2.17 -4.93
N HIS A 114 -9.41 2.66 -5.80
CA HIS A 114 -9.56 3.93 -6.52
C HIS A 114 -9.58 5.18 -5.63
N LEU A 115 -9.32 5.04 -4.32
CA LEU A 115 -9.03 6.16 -3.43
C LEU A 115 -7.54 6.48 -3.47
N ASP A 116 -7.23 7.76 -3.47
CA ASP A 116 -5.88 8.23 -3.20
C ASP A 116 -5.59 8.12 -1.71
N LEU A 117 -4.29 8.07 -1.37
CA LEU A 117 -3.82 8.03 0.01
C LEU A 117 -4.52 9.07 0.89
N ASP A 118 -4.75 10.26 0.35
CA ASP A 118 -5.48 11.36 0.96
C ASP A 118 -6.92 10.98 1.38
N ALA A 119 -7.68 10.41 0.44
CA ALA A 119 -9.06 9.97 0.69
C ALA A 119 -9.12 8.71 1.57
N VAL A 120 -8.13 7.81 1.49
CA VAL A 120 -8.03 6.62 2.36
C VAL A 120 -7.87 7.05 3.81
N LEU A 121 -6.92 7.94 4.11
CA LEU A 121 -6.67 8.44 5.46
C LEU A 121 -7.88 9.20 6.03
N TRP A 122 -8.59 9.94 5.18
CA TRP A 122 -9.83 10.60 5.61
C TRP A 122 -10.94 9.59 5.91
N LEU A 123 -11.10 8.58 5.05
CA LEU A 123 -12.10 7.53 5.21
C LEU A 123 -11.86 6.74 6.51
N GLU A 124 -10.62 6.41 6.81
CA GLU A 124 -10.20 5.76 8.06
C GLU A 124 -10.72 6.54 9.28
N GLN A 125 -10.45 7.84 9.36
CA GLN A 125 -10.92 8.69 10.45
C GLN A 125 -12.43 8.83 10.52
N TRP A 126 -13.11 8.77 9.38
CA TRP A 126 -14.56 8.79 9.32
C TRP A 126 -15.14 7.49 9.91
N LEU A 127 -14.61 6.33 9.49
CA LEU A 127 -15.05 5.02 9.93
C LEU A 127 -14.76 4.76 11.40
N LEU A 128 -13.65 5.28 11.94
CA LEU A 128 -13.34 5.22 13.38
C LEU A 128 -14.40 5.89 14.26
N LYS A 129 -15.14 6.86 13.72
CA LYS A 129 -16.21 7.60 14.44
C LYS A 129 -17.60 7.03 14.15
N TYR A 130 -17.69 5.99 13.33
CA TYR A 130 -18.97 5.41 12.94
C TYR A 130 -19.61 4.70 14.15
N PRO A 131 -20.86 5.05 14.52
CA PRO A 131 -21.48 4.53 15.74
C PRO A 131 -22.03 3.11 15.61
N GLY A 132 -22.20 2.62 14.37
CA GLY A 132 -22.78 1.30 14.10
C GLY A 132 -21.74 0.19 13.98
N THR A 133 -22.21 -1.00 13.57
CA THR A 133 -21.36 -2.14 13.22
C THR A 133 -20.83 -1.97 11.79
N LEU A 134 -19.53 -2.17 11.60
CA LEU A 134 -18.87 -2.14 10.30
C LEU A 134 -18.46 -3.56 9.90
N LEU A 135 -18.84 -3.99 8.71
CA LEU A 135 -18.25 -5.15 8.05
C LEU A 135 -17.47 -4.65 6.83
N LEU A 136 -16.16 -4.87 6.86
CA LEU A 136 -15.22 -4.35 5.89
C LEU A 136 -14.50 -5.52 5.22
N ILE A 137 -14.44 -5.49 3.90
CA ILE A 137 -13.56 -6.32 3.08
C ILE A 137 -12.51 -5.38 2.50
N SER A 138 -11.23 -5.67 2.71
CA SER A 138 -10.13 -4.91 2.13
C SER A 138 -8.89 -5.78 1.97
N HIS A 139 -8.06 -5.44 1.00
CA HIS A 139 -6.70 -5.95 0.87
C HIS A 139 -5.63 -4.99 1.45
N ASP A 140 -6.01 -3.83 1.98
CA ASP A 140 -5.10 -2.86 2.60
C ASP A 140 -4.88 -3.21 4.08
N ARG A 141 -3.65 -3.67 4.40
CA ARG A 141 -3.28 -4.14 5.73
C ARG A 141 -3.34 -3.02 6.77
N GLU A 142 -2.80 -1.85 6.45
CA GLU A 142 -2.73 -0.73 7.40
C GLU A 142 -4.14 -0.18 7.67
N PHE A 143 -4.96 -0.07 6.63
CA PHE A 143 -6.36 0.33 6.79
C PHE A 143 -7.16 -0.65 7.65
N LEU A 144 -6.97 -1.97 7.46
CA LEU A 144 -7.60 -2.99 8.30
C LEU A 144 -7.12 -2.92 9.74
N ASP A 145 -5.82 -2.69 9.98
CA ASP A 145 -5.25 -2.61 11.32
C ASP A 145 -5.83 -1.44 12.12
N GLU A 146 -5.98 -0.28 11.49
CA GLU A 146 -6.50 0.92 12.15
C GLU A 146 -8.02 0.85 12.39
N VAL A 147 -8.80 0.33 11.44
CA VAL A 147 -10.27 0.40 11.48
C VAL A 147 -10.92 -0.80 12.17
N THR A 148 -10.32 -1.99 12.10
CA THR A 148 -11.00 -3.23 12.51
C THR A 148 -10.60 -3.69 13.90
N THR A 149 -11.54 -4.36 14.59
CA THR A 149 -11.32 -4.92 15.93
C THR A 149 -11.31 -6.46 15.94
N HIS A 150 -11.77 -7.06 14.84
CA HIS A 150 -11.89 -8.49 14.65
C HIS A 150 -11.66 -8.82 13.18
N THR A 151 -10.97 -9.93 12.91
CA THR A 151 -10.74 -10.42 11.55
C THR A 151 -11.46 -11.75 11.34
N LEU A 152 -12.38 -11.81 10.37
CA LEU A 152 -13.03 -13.03 9.94
C LEU A 152 -12.25 -13.65 8.78
N HIS A 153 -11.46 -14.68 9.06
CA HIS A 153 -10.69 -15.38 8.04
C HIS A 153 -11.54 -16.48 7.38
N LEU A 154 -11.73 -16.38 6.07
CA LEU A 154 -12.45 -17.36 5.26
C LEU A 154 -11.45 -18.25 4.51
N HIS A 155 -11.40 -19.54 4.84
CA HIS A 155 -10.50 -20.50 4.21
C HIS A 155 -11.16 -21.88 4.09
N ASP A 156 -11.00 -22.56 2.95
CA ASP A 156 -11.62 -23.87 2.64
C ASP A 156 -13.14 -23.92 2.90
N GLY A 157 -13.84 -22.83 2.58
CA GLY A 157 -15.29 -22.71 2.81
C GLY A 157 -15.68 -22.66 4.30
N LYS A 158 -14.72 -22.48 5.20
CA LYS A 158 -14.95 -22.29 6.65
C LYS A 158 -14.54 -20.87 7.05
N GLY A 159 -15.29 -20.27 7.96
CA GLY A 159 -14.95 -18.99 8.58
C GLY A 159 -14.44 -19.18 10.01
N LYS A 160 -13.34 -18.52 10.36
CA LYS A 160 -12.86 -18.42 11.75
C LYS A 160 -12.64 -16.96 12.12
N LEU A 161 -13.27 -16.55 13.20
CA LEU A 161 -13.14 -15.19 13.74
C LEU A 161 -11.94 -15.13 14.69
N TYR A 162 -11.11 -14.10 14.51
CA TYR A 162 -9.98 -13.77 15.35
C TYR A 162 -10.24 -12.41 16.00
N THR A 163 -9.85 -12.28 17.28
CA THR A 163 -9.96 -11.03 18.04
C THR A 163 -8.67 -10.25 17.96
N GLY A 164 -8.78 -8.93 17.73
CA GLY A 164 -7.65 -8.04 17.52
C GLY A 164 -7.65 -7.45 16.11
N ASP A 165 -6.69 -6.56 15.90
CA ASP A 165 -6.36 -5.97 14.61
C ASP A 165 -5.84 -7.02 13.61
N TYR A 166 -5.54 -6.58 12.40
CA TYR A 166 -5.12 -7.46 11.32
C TYR A 166 -3.73 -8.07 11.58
N THR A 167 -2.81 -7.29 12.13
CA THR A 167 -1.47 -7.72 12.54
C THR A 167 -1.53 -8.83 13.60
N ALA A 168 -2.41 -8.71 14.59
CA ALA A 168 -2.64 -9.72 15.61
C ALA A 168 -3.20 -11.01 15.02
N PHE A 169 -4.11 -10.91 14.04
CA PHE A 169 -4.60 -12.06 13.28
C PHE A 169 -3.46 -12.80 12.58
N GLU A 170 -2.58 -12.10 11.86
CA GLU A 170 -1.46 -12.74 11.15
C GLU A 170 -0.53 -13.47 12.11
N ARG A 171 -0.20 -12.86 13.25
CA ARG A 171 0.60 -13.50 14.31
C ARG A 171 -0.07 -14.77 14.84
N GLN A 172 -1.35 -14.70 15.20
CA GLN A 172 -2.11 -15.86 15.68
C GLN A 172 -2.21 -16.97 14.63
N ARG A 173 -2.40 -16.61 13.35
CA ARG A 173 -2.43 -17.56 12.23
C ARG A 173 -1.07 -18.23 12.04
N ALA A 174 0.02 -17.46 12.03
CA ALA A 174 1.38 -17.99 11.86
C ALA A 174 1.74 -18.95 13.01
N GLU A 175 1.40 -18.63 14.25
CA GLU A 175 1.60 -19.53 15.39
C GLU A 175 0.77 -20.81 15.25
N HIS A 176 -0.49 -20.70 14.85
CA HIS A 176 -1.36 -21.85 14.65
C HIS A 176 -0.84 -22.77 13.52
N LEU A 177 -0.44 -22.20 12.38
CA LEU A 177 0.17 -22.94 11.27
C LEU A 177 1.48 -23.61 11.70
N ARG A 178 2.33 -22.91 12.47
CA ARG A 178 3.57 -23.48 13.00
C ARG A 178 3.31 -24.67 13.94
N LEU A 179 2.35 -24.56 14.85
CA LEU A 179 1.95 -25.65 15.74
C LEU A 179 1.39 -26.85 14.97
N GLN A 180 0.59 -26.59 13.94
CA GLN A 180 0.08 -27.62 13.04
C GLN A 180 1.21 -28.31 12.27
N GLN A 181 2.17 -27.55 11.74
CA GLN A 181 3.33 -28.07 11.03
C GLN A 181 4.19 -28.98 11.92
N ILE A 182 4.52 -28.54 13.15
CA ILE A 182 5.26 -29.35 14.13
C ILE A 182 4.51 -30.63 14.46
N THR A 183 3.19 -30.55 14.64
CA THR A 183 2.35 -31.71 14.93
C THR A 183 2.33 -32.67 13.73
N HIS A 184 2.24 -32.14 12.52
CA HIS A 184 2.26 -32.91 11.28
C HIS A 184 3.59 -33.63 11.10
N GLU A 185 4.71 -32.94 11.28
CA GLU A 185 6.06 -33.52 11.20
C GLU A 185 6.25 -34.66 12.19
N LYS A 186 5.77 -34.51 13.43
CA LYS A 186 5.78 -35.59 14.44
C LYS A 186 4.97 -36.80 13.98
N VAL A 187 3.77 -36.58 13.45
CA VAL A 187 2.91 -37.65 12.92
C VAL A 187 3.56 -38.33 11.72
N GLN A 188 4.15 -37.57 10.80
CA GLN A 188 4.87 -38.12 9.63
C GLN A 188 6.09 -38.93 10.05
N ALA A 189 6.88 -38.45 11.02
CA ALA A 189 8.03 -39.18 11.55
C ALA A 189 7.60 -40.49 12.24
N GLU A 190 6.52 -40.48 13.02
CA GLU A 190 5.98 -41.71 13.63
C GLU A 190 5.49 -42.69 12.55
N ARG A 191 4.81 -42.19 11.50
CA ARG A 191 4.37 -43.01 10.36
C ARG A 191 5.55 -43.61 9.60
N ALA A 192 6.57 -42.81 9.27
CA ALA A 192 7.78 -43.27 8.60
C ALA A 192 8.51 -44.33 9.44
N HIS A 193 8.59 -44.13 10.76
CA HIS A 193 9.16 -45.12 11.66
C HIS A 193 8.36 -46.43 11.65
N LEU A 194 7.03 -46.37 11.82
CA LEU A 194 6.17 -47.55 11.80
C LEU A 194 6.25 -48.29 10.45
N GLN A 195 6.27 -47.55 9.34
CA GLN A 195 6.39 -48.09 7.98
C GLN A 195 7.74 -48.79 7.79
N SER A 196 8.86 -48.16 8.15
CA SER A 196 10.19 -48.78 8.03
C SER A 196 10.35 -50.07 8.87
N PHE A 197 9.58 -50.20 9.95
CA PHE A 197 9.54 -51.42 10.76
C PHE A 197 8.67 -52.50 10.11
N ILE A 198 7.52 -52.13 9.55
CA ILE A 198 6.66 -53.05 8.78
C ILE A 198 7.44 -53.58 7.58
N ASP A 199 8.11 -52.71 6.82
CA ASP A 199 8.88 -53.10 5.63
C ASP A 199 10.03 -54.05 5.99
N ARG A 200 10.75 -53.77 7.11
CA ARG A 200 11.87 -54.61 7.57
C ARG A 200 11.45 -55.97 8.14
N PHE A 201 10.26 -56.10 8.72
CA PHE A 201 9.86 -57.31 9.46
C PHE A 201 8.63 -58.03 8.86
N SER A 202 8.13 -57.57 7.71
CA SER A 202 7.00 -58.17 6.98
C SER A 202 7.25 -59.62 6.54
N ALA A 203 8.51 -59.98 6.25
CA ALA A 203 8.91 -61.31 5.78
C ALA A 203 9.29 -62.30 6.90
N SER A 204 9.38 -61.87 8.17
CA SER A 204 9.87 -62.69 9.29
C SER A 204 8.73 -63.31 10.11
N ALA A 205 8.59 -64.64 10.08
CA ALA A 205 7.56 -65.40 10.80
C ALA A 205 7.51 -65.15 12.32
N ALA A 206 8.66 -64.89 12.97
CA ALA A 206 8.74 -64.66 14.41
C ALA A 206 8.17 -63.31 14.88
N LYS A 207 8.07 -62.31 13.98
CA LYS A 207 7.62 -60.93 14.31
C LYS A 207 6.32 -60.52 13.60
N ALA A 208 5.69 -61.45 12.88
CA ALA A 208 4.48 -61.20 12.08
C ALA A 208 3.30 -60.64 12.90
N LYS A 209 3.07 -61.11 14.13
CA LYS A 209 2.02 -60.58 15.02
C LYS A 209 2.26 -59.12 15.43
N GLN A 210 3.52 -58.72 15.66
CA GLN A 210 3.87 -57.32 15.99
C GLN A 210 3.75 -56.40 14.77
N ALA A 211 4.15 -56.89 13.59
CA ALA A 211 3.96 -56.16 12.33
C ALA A 211 2.46 -55.93 12.04
N GLN A 212 1.61 -56.94 12.19
CA GLN A 212 0.15 -56.80 12.01
C GLN A 212 -0.50 -55.81 12.99
N SER A 213 -0.07 -55.80 14.26
CA SER A 213 -0.55 -54.82 15.26
C SER A 213 -0.22 -53.38 14.86
N ARG A 214 0.98 -53.14 14.33
CA ARG A 214 1.42 -51.81 13.86
C ARG A 214 0.79 -51.41 12.53
N VAL A 215 0.52 -52.36 11.63
CA VAL A 215 -0.31 -52.12 10.42
C VAL A 215 -1.70 -51.60 10.83
N LYS A 216 -2.31 -52.20 11.86
CA LYS A 216 -3.60 -51.72 12.39
C LYS A 216 -3.51 -50.35 13.06
N ARG A 217 -2.37 -50.04 13.71
CA ARG A 217 -2.11 -48.71 14.31
C ARG A 217 -1.88 -47.64 13.23
N LEU A 218 -1.12 -47.96 12.18
CA LEU A 218 -0.92 -47.11 11.00
C LEU A 218 -2.25 -46.84 10.26
N ALA A 219 -3.09 -47.86 10.12
CA ALA A 219 -4.42 -47.73 9.50
C ALA A 219 -5.38 -46.84 10.33
N LYS A 220 -5.24 -46.84 11.66
CA LYS A 220 -5.99 -45.95 12.56
C LYS A 220 -5.49 -44.50 12.56
N MET A 221 -4.26 -44.26 12.11
CA MET A 221 -3.67 -42.92 11.97
C MET A 221 -4.06 -42.24 10.64
N GLN A 222 -5.05 -42.76 9.91
CA GLN A 222 -5.54 -42.14 8.69
C GLN A 222 -6.52 -41.00 8.98
N ASN A 223 -6.35 -39.91 8.22
CA ASN A 223 -7.06 -38.63 8.25
C ASN A 223 -6.57 -37.59 9.27
N THR A 224 -5.26 -37.38 9.37
CA THR A 224 -4.81 -35.99 9.53
C THR A 224 -4.86 -35.41 8.12
N GLU A 225 -5.82 -34.52 7.86
CA GLU A 225 -5.88 -33.72 6.63
C GLU A 225 -4.45 -33.27 6.31
N ALA A 226 -3.99 -33.57 5.09
CA ALA A 226 -2.69 -33.14 4.65
C ALA A 226 -2.63 -31.64 4.90
N VAL A 227 -1.69 -31.19 5.72
CA VAL A 227 -1.29 -29.80 5.74
C VAL A 227 -0.82 -29.55 4.31
N ARG A 228 -1.71 -29.00 3.48
CA ARG A 228 -1.26 -28.18 2.38
C ARG A 228 -0.56 -27.06 3.10
N VAL A 229 0.76 -27.18 3.22
CA VAL A 229 1.60 -26.01 3.39
C VAL A 229 1.17 -25.14 2.23
N GLU A 230 0.37 -24.12 2.50
CA GLU A 230 0.10 -23.05 1.56
C GLU A 230 1.49 -22.65 1.09
N ARG A 231 1.85 -23.05 -0.14
CA ARG A 231 3.14 -22.65 -0.69
C ARG A 231 2.95 -21.17 -0.94
N ALA A 232 3.51 -20.36 -0.04
CA ALA A 232 3.60 -18.92 -0.23
C ALA A 232 4.03 -18.68 -1.67
N LEU A 233 3.20 -17.93 -2.39
CA LEU A 233 3.50 -17.54 -3.75
C LEU A 233 4.84 -16.80 -3.72
N ARG A 234 5.82 -17.27 -4.50
CA ARG A 234 7.11 -16.60 -4.62
C ARG A 234 7.29 -16.17 -6.05
N ILE A 235 7.31 -14.87 -6.27
CA ILE A 235 7.69 -14.28 -7.55
C ILE A 235 9.07 -13.64 -7.42
N GLU A 236 9.78 -13.54 -8.53
CA GLU A 236 11.14 -13.01 -8.57
C GLU A 236 11.33 -12.24 -9.87
N PHE A 237 11.87 -11.03 -9.78
CA PHE A 237 12.30 -10.28 -10.95
C PHE A 237 13.71 -10.74 -11.34
N PRO A 238 13.93 -11.23 -12.57
CA PRO A 238 15.26 -11.63 -12.99
C PRO A 238 16.22 -10.43 -12.99
N ALA A 239 17.45 -10.65 -12.54
CA ALA A 239 18.49 -9.63 -12.55
C ALA A 239 18.68 -9.02 -13.96
N PRO A 240 18.83 -7.69 -14.07
CA PRO A 240 19.04 -7.01 -15.34
C PRO A 240 20.37 -7.43 -15.97
N ALA A 241 20.41 -7.46 -17.30
CA ALA A 241 21.63 -7.81 -18.03
C ALA A 241 22.76 -6.79 -17.83
N LYS A 242 22.40 -5.52 -17.64
CA LYS A 242 23.31 -4.40 -17.37
C LYS A 242 22.63 -3.38 -16.46
N LEU A 243 23.40 -2.86 -15.52
CA LEU A 243 22.94 -1.88 -14.53
C LEU A 243 23.95 -0.72 -14.43
N PRO A 244 23.89 0.27 -15.34
CA PRO A 244 24.71 1.48 -15.26
C PRO A 244 24.26 2.35 -14.08
N HIS A 245 25.18 3.13 -13.48
CA HIS A 245 24.87 3.97 -12.33
C HIS A 245 23.81 5.03 -12.64
N ALA A 246 23.98 5.82 -13.70
CA ALA A 246 22.98 6.81 -14.13
C ALA A 246 22.06 6.17 -15.18
N LEU A 247 20.77 6.08 -14.89
CA LEU A 247 19.80 5.39 -15.75
C LEU A 247 18.98 6.37 -16.59
N LEU A 248 18.33 7.33 -15.93
CA LEU A 248 17.39 8.26 -16.54
C LEU A 248 17.51 9.65 -15.91
N ARG A 249 17.35 10.70 -16.71
CA ARG A 249 17.35 12.08 -16.25
C ARG A 249 16.34 12.91 -17.05
N ILE A 250 15.62 13.77 -16.33
CA ILE A 250 14.83 14.87 -16.88
C ILE A 250 15.42 16.17 -16.33
N SER A 251 15.66 17.16 -17.20
CA SER A 251 16.20 18.47 -16.83
C SER A 251 15.31 19.60 -17.30
N ASP A 252 14.90 20.44 -16.36
CA ASP A 252 14.15 21.69 -16.56
C ASP A 252 12.99 21.51 -17.55
N ALA A 253 12.21 20.44 -17.33
CA ALA A 253 11.21 19.99 -18.30
C ALA A 253 9.78 20.28 -17.84
N ASP A 254 8.95 20.68 -18.80
CA ASP A 254 7.52 20.77 -18.62
C ASP A 254 6.85 19.51 -19.17
N CYS A 255 6.06 18.84 -18.34
CA CYS A 255 5.31 17.64 -18.69
C CYS A 255 3.82 17.98 -18.83
N GLY A 256 3.18 17.50 -19.89
CA GLY A 256 1.77 17.80 -20.12
C GLY A 256 1.24 17.23 -21.44
N TYR A 257 0.07 17.71 -21.84
CA TYR A 257 -0.64 17.22 -23.02
C TYR A 257 -0.96 18.36 -23.97
N GLY A 258 -0.51 18.24 -25.23
CA GLY A 258 -0.73 19.29 -26.23
C GLY A 258 -0.08 20.61 -25.80
N ASN A 259 -0.90 21.60 -25.46
CA ASN A 259 -0.44 22.91 -24.96
C ASN A 259 -0.69 23.10 -23.44
N HIS A 260 -1.23 22.09 -22.76
CA HIS A 260 -1.54 22.18 -21.35
C HIS A 260 -0.39 21.59 -20.51
N VAL A 261 0.34 22.48 -19.83
CA VAL A 261 1.36 22.10 -18.84
C VAL A 261 0.67 21.57 -17.59
N VAL A 262 0.99 20.34 -17.22
CA VAL A 262 0.50 19.69 -15.99
C VAL A 262 1.54 19.80 -14.89
N LEU A 263 2.82 19.64 -15.24
CA LEU A 263 3.94 19.78 -14.34
C LEU A 263 4.99 20.70 -14.97
N ASP A 264 5.45 21.70 -14.22
CA ASP A 264 6.45 22.67 -14.65
C ASP A 264 7.83 22.44 -14.00
N ASN A 265 8.88 22.78 -14.75
CA ASN A 265 10.25 22.84 -14.27
C ASN A 265 10.74 21.59 -13.51
N ILE A 266 10.44 20.41 -14.07
CA ILE A 266 10.81 19.14 -13.46
C ILE A 266 12.30 18.87 -13.66
N ARG A 267 12.98 18.59 -12.55
CA ARG A 267 14.35 18.08 -12.52
C ARG A 267 14.32 16.77 -11.76
N PHE A 268 14.53 15.66 -12.46
CA PHE A 268 14.47 14.32 -11.89
C PHE A 268 15.66 13.51 -12.37
N VAL A 269 16.32 12.80 -11.48
CA VAL A 269 17.43 11.90 -11.79
C VAL A 269 17.10 10.56 -11.16
N LEU A 270 17.34 9.50 -11.93
CA LEU A 270 17.19 8.12 -11.47
C LEU A 270 18.50 7.39 -11.68
N GLU A 271 19.03 6.89 -10.58
CA GLU A 271 20.25 6.09 -10.51
C GLU A 271 19.93 4.63 -10.19
N ALA A 272 20.91 3.75 -10.41
CA ALA A 272 20.77 2.33 -10.10
C ALA A 272 20.59 2.12 -8.59
N GLY A 273 19.57 1.35 -8.23
CA GLY A 273 19.21 1.08 -6.84
C GLY A 273 18.23 2.09 -6.24
N ASP A 274 17.95 3.21 -6.91
CA ASP A 274 16.99 4.20 -6.41
C ASP A 274 15.61 3.57 -6.20
N ARG A 275 15.01 3.85 -5.05
CA ARG A 275 13.66 3.41 -4.69
C ARG A 275 12.79 4.63 -4.40
N VAL A 276 12.05 5.07 -5.41
CA VAL A 276 11.30 6.33 -5.39
C VAL A 276 9.80 6.08 -5.33
N ALA A 277 9.10 6.64 -4.34
CA ALA A 277 7.65 6.71 -4.30
C ALA A 277 7.16 8.10 -4.74
N LEU A 278 6.22 8.15 -5.68
CA LEU A 278 5.54 9.37 -6.10
C LEU A 278 4.24 9.55 -5.29
N LEU A 279 4.24 10.53 -4.39
CA LEU A 279 3.12 10.89 -3.53
C LEU A 279 2.37 12.09 -4.11
N GLY A 280 1.06 12.15 -3.90
CA GLY A 280 0.23 13.28 -4.32
C GLY A 280 -1.23 12.89 -4.55
N PRO A 281 -2.15 13.87 -4.57
CA PRO A 281 -3.57 13.59 -4.82
C PRO A 281 -3.81 13.05 -6.23
N ASN A 282 -4.98 12.47 -6.45
CA ASN A 282 -5.39 12.04 -7.78
C ASN A 282 -5.61 13.24 -8.70
N GLY A 283 -5.15 13.10 -9.94
CA GLY A 283 -5.10 14.20 -10.90
C GLY A 283 -3.93 15.19 -10.72
N ALA A 284 -3.06 15.01 -9.71
CA ALA A 284 -1.91 15.92 -9.50
C ALA A 284 -0.82 15.85 -10.60
N GLY A 285 -0.87 14.85 -11.48
CA GLY A 285 0.10 14.67 -12.56
C GLY A 285 1.09 13.51 -12.38
N LYS A 286 0.91 12.63 -11.38
CA LYS A 286 1.77 11.45 -11.14
C LYS A 286 1.95 10.57 -12.40
N SER A 287 0.86 10.11 -13.00
CA SER A 287 0.91 9.32 -14.23
C SER A 287 1.46 10.12 -15.42
N THR A 288 1.29 11.45 -15.45
CA THR A 288 1.89 12.32 -16.48
C THR A 288 3.41 12.34 -16.35
N LEU A 289 3.94 12.42 -15.13
CA LEU A 289 5.37 12.31 -14.86
C LEU A 289 5.90 10.93 -15.27
N VAL A 290 5.21 9.86 -14.87
CA VAL A 290 5.60 8.48 -15.23
C VAL A 290 5.63 8.28 -16.74
N LYS A 291 4.59 8.68 -17.46
CA LYS A 291 4.55 8.57 -18.93
C LYS A 291 5.63 9.40 -19.63
N SER A 292 5.98 10.55 -19.06
CA SER A 292 7.10 11.38 -19.53
C SER A 292 8.45 10.70 -19.28
N LEU A 293 8.62 10.03 -18.13
CA LEU A 293 9.81 9.24 -17.79
C LEU A 293 9.97 8.03 -18.72
N VAL A 294 8.89 7.32 -19.06
CA VAL A 294 8.89 6.22 -20.04
C VAL A 294 9.20 6.75 -21.46
N GLY A 295 8.74 7.96 -21.77
CA GLY A 295 8.82 8.56 -23.10
C GLY A 295 7.60 8.27 -23.99
N GLU A 296 6.47 7.87 -23.39
CA GLU A 296 5.19 7.73 -24.12
C GLU A 296 4.59 9.10 -24.45
N ILE A 297 4.82 10.09 -23.60
CA ILE A 297 4.43 11.48 -23.81
C ILE A 297 5.71 12.31 -24.05
N PRO A 298 5.81 13.08 -25.14
CA PRO A 298 6.92 13.99 -25.34
C PRO A 298 6.86 15.14 -24.33
N LEU A 299 8.04 15.61 -23.90
CA LEU A 299 8.12 16.81 -23.08
C LEU A 299 7.64 18.03 -23.86
N LEU A 300 6.98 18.98 -23.18
CA LEU A 300 6.60 20.26 -23.76
C LEU A 300 7.81 21.21 -23.86
N SER A 301 8.73 21.10 -22.91
CA SER A 301 10.01 21.81 -22.87
C SER A 301 11.06 20.99 -22.11
N GLY A 302 12.33 21.40 -22.15
CA GLY A 302 13.43 20.71 -21.45
C GLY A 302 13.94 19.45 -22.15
N GLU A 303 14.68 18.63 -21.41
CA GLU A 303 15.39 17.48 -21.98
C GLU A 303 15.20 16.20 -21.15
N ARG A 304 15.00 15.08 -21.86
CA ARG A 304 15.02 13.73 -21.29
C ARG A 304 16.21 12.96 -21.84
N GLY A 305 17.10 12.53 -20.95
CA GLY A 305 18.26 11.70 -21.26
C GLY A 305 18.13 10.32 -20.61
N GLY A 306 18.47 9.26 -21.35
CA GLY A 306 18.55 7.90 -20.83
C GLY A 306 19.84 7.22 -21.26
N HIS A 307 20.38 6.34 -20.42
CA HIS A 307 21.56 5.57 -20.78
C HIS A 307 21.28 4.63 -21.98
N PRO A 308 22.23 4.33 -22.89
CA PRO A 308 22.00 3.44 -24.03
C PRO A 308 21.50 2.04 -23.67
N ASP A 309 21.93 1.54 -22.51
CA ASP A 309 21.51 0.25 -21.95
C ASP A 309 20.23 0.34 -21.07
N LEU A 310 19.53 1.47 -21.08
CA LEU A 310 18.27 1.64 -20.35
C LEU A 310 17.20 0.66 -20.86
N ARG A 311 16.58 -0.06 -19.92
CA ARG A 311 15.49 -1.01 -20.16
C ARG A 311 14.42 -0.77 -19.11
N ILE A 312 13.36 -0.06 -19.51
CA ILE A 312 12.23 0.28 -18.66
C ILE A 312 11.19 -0.83 -18.73
N GLY A 313 10.80 -1.37 -17.58
CA GLY A 313 9.58 -2.13 -17.39
C GLY A 313 8.50 -1.22 -16.85
N TYR A 314 7.49 -0.92 -17.67
CA TYR A 314 6.38 -0.05 -17.27
C TYR A 314 5.13 -0.88 -17.02
N PHE A 315 4.62 -0.82 -15.78
CA PHE A 315 3.31 -1.33 -15.42
C PHE A 315 2.36 -0.14 -15.30
N ALA A 316 1.50 0.04 -16.30
CA ALA A 316 0.49 1.08 -16.32
C ALA A 316 -0.81 0.57 -15.70
N GLN A 317 -1.65 1.51 -15.25
CA GLN A 317 -2.96 1.20 -14.67
C GLN A 317 -3.84 0.33 -15.60
N HIS A 318 -3.75 0.53 -16.93
CA HIS A 318 -4.52 -0.23 -17.94
C HIS A 318 -3.74 -1.41 -18.55
N THR A 319 -2.56 -1.77 -18.04
CA THR A 319 -1.77 -2.87 -18.62
C THR A 319 -2.52 -4.20 -18.56
N VAL A 320 -3.32 -4.41 -17.53
CA VAL A 320 -4.17 -5.61 -17.37
C VAL A 320 -5.20 -5.72 -18.51
N GLU A 321 -5.75 -4.59 -18.96
CA GLU A 321 -6.74 -4.50 -20.04
C GLU A 321 -6.09 -4.64 -21.43
N SER A 322 -4.78 -4.40 -21.53
CA SER A 322 -4.03 -4.52 -22.79
C SER A 322 -3.69 -5.97 -23.19
N LEU A 323 -3.98 -6.95 -22.31
CA LEU A 323 -3.81 -8.36 -22.62
C LEU A 323 -4.76 -8.77 -23.75
N LYS A 324 -4.20 -9.33 -24.81
CA LYS A 324 -4.94 -9.85 -25.97
C LYS A 324 -5.92 -10.95 -25.56
N GLU A 325 -7.19 -10.68 -25.78
CA GLU A 325 -8.28 -11.64 -25.61
C GLU A 325 -8.09 -12.88 -26.49
N GLY A 326 -8.58 -14.04 -26.02
CA GLY A 326 -8.50 -15.30 -26.74
C GLY A 326 -7.11 -15.94 -26.84
N THR A 327 -6.09 -15.34 -26.23
CA THR A 327 -4.71 -15.86 -26.25
C THR A 327 -4.29 -16.37 -24.87
N SER A 328 -3.31 -17.28 -24.82
CA SER A 328 -2.82 -17.85 -23.57
C SER A 328 -1.56 -17.15 -23.04
N PRO A 329 -1.22 -17.30 -21.74
CA PRO A 329 0.04 -16.77 -21.18
C PRO A 329 1.29 -17.13 -21.98
N ILE A 330 1.34 -18.36 -22.52
CA ILE A 330 2.49 -18.80 -23.31
C ILE A 330 2.55 -18.14 -24.68
N ASP A 331 1.39 -17.84 -25.29
CA ASP A 331 1.32 -17.12 -26.56
C ASP A 331 1.82 -15.68 -26.39
N HIS A 332 1.41 -15.00 -25.32
CA HIS A 332 1.89 -13.67 -24.95
C HIS A 332 3.42 -13.61 -24.84
N LEU A 333 4.02 -14.56 -24.12
CA LEU A 333 5.47 -14.64 -24.02
C LEU A 333 6.14 -15.03 -25.34
N GLY A 334 5.52 -15.92 -26.11
CA GLY A 334 6.01 -16.34 -27.41
C GLY A 334 6.13 -15.18 -28.41
N GLU A 335 5.19 -14.22 -28.35
CA GLU A 335 5.26 -12.99 -29.14
C GLU A 335 6.38 -12.05 -28.70
N ILE A 336 6.62 -11.92 -27.38
CA ILE A 336 7.69 -11.07 -26.85
C ILE A 336 9.08 -11.69 -27.09
N ALA A 337 9.16 -13.03 -27.14
CA ALA A 337 10.41 -13.76 -27.26
C ALA A 337 10.35 -14.83 -28.36
N PRO A 338 10.26 -14.39 -29.64
CA PRO A 338 10.21 -15.31 -30.76
C PRO A 338 11.50 -16.14 -30.82
N GLY A 339 11.36 -17.47 -30.94
CA GLY A 339 12.48 -18.40 -31.03
C GLY A 339 12.96 -18.98 -29.70
N VAL A 340 12.39 -18.56 -28.56
CA VAL A 340 12.63 -19.23 -27.28
C VAL A 340 11.82 -20.52 -27.22
N ALA A 341 12.42 -21.59 -26.69
CA ALA A 341 11.75 -22.88 -26.58
C ALA A 341 10.54 -22.80 -25.64
N THR A 342 9.40 -23.37 -26.05
CA THR A 342 8.15 -23.38 -25.29
C THR A 342 8.33 -23.88 -23.84
N GLN A 343 9.22 -24.87 -23.62
CA GLN A 343 9.50 -25.37 -22.28
C GLN A 343 10.13 -24.29 -21.38
N GLN A 344 11.01 -23.44 -21.90
CA GLN A 344 11.62 -22.35 -21.12
C GLN A 344 10.58 -21.28 -20.75
N LEU A 345 9.66 -20.97 -21.66
CA LEU A 345 8.54 -20.07 -21.40
C LEU A 345 7.63 -20.66 -20.31
N ARG A 346 7.33 -21.96 -20.40
CA ARG A 346 6.54 -22.69 -19.42
C ARG A 346 7.21 -22.72 -18.04
N ASP A 347 8.51 -22.97 -17.98
CA ASP A 347 9.26 -22.99 -16.71
C ASP A 347 9.23 -21.61 -16.04
N PHE A 348 9.33 -20.54 -16.81
CA PHE A 348 9.20 -19.17 -16.30
C PHE A 348 7.79 -18.86 -15.82
N LEU A 349 6.76 -19.16 -16.61
CA LEU A 349 5.36 -19.00 -16.21
C LEU A 349 5.01 -19.82 -14.96
N GLY A 350 5.62 -20.99 -14.80
CA GLY A 350 5.49 -21.81 -13.60
C GLY A 350 5.99 -21.11 -12.33
N LYS A 351 7.08 -20.33 -12.41
CA LYS A 351 7.57 -19.48 -11.31
C LYS A 351 6.60 -18.35 -10.97
N TRP A 352 5.91 -17.82 -11.98
CA TRP A 352 4.85 -16.82 -11.83
C TRP A 352 3.48 -17.44 -11.54
N ASN A 353 3.45 -18.68 -11.04
CA ASN A 353 2.24 -19.40 -10.63
C ASN A 353 1.17 -19.55 -11.72
N PHE A 354 1.61 -19.88 -12.94
CA PHE A 354 0.77 -20.44 -14.00
C PHE A 354 1.13 -21.92 -14.20
N PRO A 355 0.70 -22.81 -13.29
CA PRO A 355 1.12 -24.22 -13.31
C PRO A 355 0.45 -25.01 -14.43
N GLY A 356 1.17 -26.03 -14.92
CA GLY A 356 0.57 -27.09 -15.73
C GLY A 356 -0.04 -26.59 -17.03
N ASP A 357 -1.35 -26.77 -17.16
CA ASP A 357 -2.14 -26.42 -18.35
C ASP A 357 -2.66 -24.97 -18.30
N ARG A 358 -2.64 -24.32 -17.12
CA ARG A 358 -3.07 -22.93 -16.94
C ARG A 358 -2.28 -21.95 -17.82
N ALA A 359 -1.03 -22.28 -18.16
CA ALA A 359 -0.19 -21.50 -19.06
C ALA A 359 -0.67 -21.52 -20.53
N PHE A 360 -1.54 -22.46 -20.90
CA PHE A 360 -2.10 -22.65 -22.24
C PHE A 360 -3.58 -22.29 -22.34
N GLU A 361 -4.22 -22.00 -21.21
CA GLU A 361 -5.62 -21.56 -21.17
C GLU A 361 -5.75 -20.10 -21.63
N SER A 362 -6.90 -19.74 -22.21
CA SER A 362 -7.19 -18.36 -22.58
C SER A 362 -7.24 -17.45 -21.35
N VAL A 363 -6.68 -16.26 -21.47
CA VAL A 363 -6.73 -15.22 -20.42
C VAL A 363 -8.13 -14.65 -20.19
N ASP A 364 -9.11 -14.94 -21.06
CA ASP A 364 -10.47 -14.43 -20.94
C ASP A 364 -11.14 -14.85 -19.62
N GLY A 365 -10.88 -16.09 -19.19
CA GLY A 365 -11.40 -16.66 -17.95
C GLY A 365 -10.56 -16.35 -16.70
N PHE A 366 -9.50 -15.56 -16.83
CA PHE A 366 -8.62 -15.23 -15.70
C PHE A 366 -9.26 -14.16 -14.81
N SER A 367 -9.03 -14.29 -13.50
CA SER A 367 -9.37 -13.22 -12.56
C SER A 367 -8.51 -11.97 -12.79
N GLY A 368 -8.94 -10.82 -12.25
CA GLY A 368 -8.15 -9.58 -12.32
C GLY A 368 -6.72 -9.76 -11.79
N GLY A 369 -6.55 -10.48 -10.67
CA GLY A 369 -5.25 -10.79 -10.09
C GLY A 369 -4.40 -11.72 -10.95
N GLU A 370 -4.99 -12.73 -11.60
CA GLU A 370 -4.28 -13.59 -12.55
C GLU A 370 -3.80 -12.78 -13.78
N ARG A 371 -4.63 -11.87 -14.29
CA ARG A 371 -4.25 -10.99 -15.40
C ARG A 371 -3.15 -10.00 -15.02
N ALA A 372 -3.24 -9.38 -13.84
CA ALA A 372 -2.20 -8.49 -13.33
C ALA A 372 -0.87 -9.22 -13.11
N ARG A 373 -0.91 -10.44 -12.56
CA ARG A 373 0.27 -11.30 -12.43
C ARG A 373 0.89 -11.65 -13.77
N LEU A 374 0.07 -11.96 -14.79
CA LEU A 374 0.57 -12.19 -16.14
C LEU A 374 1.27 -10.94 -16.70
N ALA A 375 0.63 -9.77 -16.60
CA ALA A 375 1.21 -8.51 -17.05
C ALA A 375 2.58 -8.24 -16.40
N LEU A 376 2.71 -8.43 -15.08
CA LEU A 376 3.99 -8.34 -14.37
C LEU A 376 5.02 -9.36 -14.87
N ALA A 377 4.60 -10.61 -15.13
CA ALA A 377 5.47 -11.64 -15.68
C ALA A 377 6.02 -11.26 -17.07
N LEU A 378 5.18 -10.66 -17.94
CA LEU A 378 5.59 -10.18 -19.25
C LEU A 378 6.63 -9.05 -19.16
N ILE A 379 6.50 -8.16 -18.17
CA ILE A 379 7.48 -7.11 -17.89
C ILE A 379 8.78 -7.71 -17.37
N ALA A 380 8.70 -8.60 -16.37
CA ALA A 380 9.85 -9.24 -15.76
C ALA A 380 10.68 -10.05 -16.77
N TRP A 381 10.03 -10.68 -17.76
CA TRP A 381 10.71 -11.40 -18.82
C TRP A 381 11.69 -10.54 -19.62
N ARG A 382 11.41 -9.24 -19.78
CA ARG A 382 12.27 -8.29 -20.50
C ARG A 382 13.54 -7.90 -19.74
N LYS A 383 13.69 -8.35 -18.48
CA LYS A 383 14.81 -8.06 -17.58
C LYS A 383 15.13 -6.56 -17.50
N PRO A 384 14.15 -5.72 -17.13
CA PRO A 384 14.35 -4.28 -17.03
C PRO A 384 15.36 -3.95 -15.94
N ASN A 385 16.06 -2.81 -16.09
CA ASN A 385 16.89 -2.21 -15.03
C ASN A 385 16.20 -1.02 -14.35
N VAL A 386 15.06 -0.57 -14.88
CA VAL A 386 14.17 0.39 -14.25
C VAL A 386 12.76 -0.17 -14.27
N LEU A 387 12.08 -0.22 -13.12
CA LEU A 387 10.66 -0.49 -13.02
C LEU A 387 9.91 0.80 -12.73
N LEU A 388 8.94 1.13 -13.58
CA LEU A 388 7.97 2.20 -13.35
C LEU A 388 6.61 1.54 -13.11
N LEU A 389 6.08 1.68 -11.91
CA LEU A 389 4.88 0.95 -11.47
C LEU A 389 3.79 1.95 -11.09
N ASP A 390 2.68 1.96 -11.84
CA ASP A 390 1.53 2.84 -11.59
C ASP A 390 0.36 2.00 -11.04
N GLU A 391 0.14 2.09 -9.73
CA GLU A 391 -0.81 1.30 -8.94
C GLU A 391 -0.71 -0.22 -9.16
N PRO A 392 0.46 -0.84 -8.87
CA PRO A 392 0.72 -2.24 -9.18
C PRO A 392 -0.07 -3.24 -8.33
N THR A 393 -0.67 -2.81 -7.22
CA THR A 393 -1.44 -3.64 -6.29
C THR A 393 -2.93 -3.69 -6.62
N ASN A 394 -3.38 -2.91 -7.59
CA ASN A 394 -4.76 -2.95 -8.05
C ASN A 394 -5.11 -4.36 -8.53
N HIS A 395 -6.24 -4.87 -8.04
CA HIS A 395 -6.76 -6.21 -8.35
C HIS A 395 -5.90 -7.40 -7.84
N LEU A 396 -4.84 -7.15 -7.07
CA LEU A 396 -4.05 -8.21 -6.45
C LEU A 396 -4.63 -8.61 -5.09
N ASP A 397 -4.69 -9.92 -4.86
CA ASP A 397 -4.99 -10.48 -3.54
C ASP A 397 -3.81 -10.26 -2.57
N LEU A 398 -4.07 -10.52 -1.29
CA LEU A 398 -3.11 -10.29 -0.22
C LEU A 398 -1.80 -11.08 -0.41
N ASP A 399 -1.89 -12.37 -0.76
CA ASP A 399 -0.73 -13.25 -0.91
C ASP A 399 0.16 -12.79 -2.08
N MET A 400 -0.44 -12.33 -3.17
CA MET A 400 0.26 -11.79 -4.33
C MET A 400 0.85 -10.40 -4.05
N ARG A 401 0.18 -9.55 -3.27
CA ARG A 401 0.75 -8.26 -2.84
C ARG A 401 2.02 -8.47 -2.02
N GLU A 402 2.01 -9.41 -1.09
CA GLU A 402 3.18 -9.76 -0.28
C GLU A 402 4.31 -10.32 -1.14
N ALA A 403 4.01 -11.28 -2.01
CA ALA A 403 4.98 -11.83 -2.94
C ALA A 403 5.59 -10.76 -3.86
N LEU A 404 4.78 -9.77 -4.28
CA LEU A 404 5.25 -8.63 -5.07
C LEU A 404 6.12 -7.69 -4.24
N ALA A 405 5.74 -7.37 -3.01
CA ALA A 405 6.55 -6.53 -2.11
C ALA A 405 7.93 -7.14 -1.89
N GLU A 406 8.02 -8.45 -1.58
CA GLU A 406 9.27 -9.17 -1.42
C GLU A 406 10.13 -9.16 -2.70
N ALA A 407 9.50 -9.39 -3.86
CA ALA A 407 10.19 -9.42 -5.15
C ALA A 407 10.71 -8.04 -5.56
N LEU A 408 9.97 -6.97 -5.25
CA LEU A 408 10.40 -5.61 -5.53
C LEU A 408 11.48 -5.15 -4.57
N ALA A 409 11.39 -5.49 -3.27
CA ALA A 409 12.41 -5.20 -2.28
C ALA A 409 13.77 -5.84 -2.61
N SER A 410 13.75 -7.02 -3.25
CA SER A 410 14.96 -7.74 -3.67
C SER A 410 15.43 -7.41 -5.10
N PHE A 411 14.73 -6.55 -5.83
CA PHE A 411 15.09 -6.20 -7.22
C PHE A 411 16.32 -5.28 -7.28
N ASP A 412 17.37 -5.65 -8.01
CA ASP A 412 18.62 -4.87 -8.06
C ASP A 412 18.52 -3.52 -8.81
N GLY A 413 17.51 -3.36 -9.67
CA GLY A 413 17.34 -2.15 -10.49
C GLY A 413 16.70 -0.98 -9.74
N ALA A 414 16.49 0.12 -10.46
CA ALA A 414 15.78 1.27 -9.91
C ALA A 414 14.25 1.06 -9.97
N ILE A 415 13.53 1.57 -8.98
CA ILE A 415 12.06 1.56 -8.93
C ILE A 415 11.55 2.99 -8.79
N VAL A 416 10.56 3.34 -9.61
CA VAL A 416 9.65 4.46 -9.34
C VAL A 416 8.25 3.91 -9.24
N MET A 417 7.59 4.15 -8.11
CA MET A 417 6.28 3.60 -7.81
C MET A 417 5.28 4.72 -7.53
N VAL A 418 4.10 4.62 -8.13
CA VAL A 418 2.89 5.30 -7.72
C VAL A 418 2.03 4.24 -7.06
N SER A 419 1.72 4.39 -5.78
CA SER A 419 0.79 3.49 -5.11
C SER A 419 0.05 4.22 -3.99
N HIS A 420 -1.11 3.70 -3.65
CA HIS A 420 -1.81 4.03 -2.41
C HIS A 420 -1.61 2.99 -1.31
N ASP A 421 -0.93 1.87 -1.61
CA ASP A 421 -0.61 0.82 -0.66
C ASP A 421 0.59 1.24 0.20
N ARG A 422 0.30 1.70 1.42
CA ARG A 422 1.29 2.20 2.38
C ARG A 422 2.29 1.12 2.77
N HIS A 423 1.84 -0.11 2.91
CA HIS A 423 2.69 -1.24 3.28
C HIS A 423 3.70 -1.56 2.18
N LEU A 424 3.25 -1.60 0.91
CA LEU A 424 4.14 -1.81 -0.22
C LEU A 424 5.17 -0.67 -0.34
N ILE A 425 4.72 0.58 -0.20
CA ILE A 425 5.61 1.74 -0.25
C ILE A 425 6.64 1.68 0.87
N GLY A 426 6.22 1.41 2.11
CA GLY A 426 7.11 1.33 3.26
C GLY A 426 8.13 0.20 3.20
N LEU A 427 7.81 -0.91 2.52
CA LEU A 427 8.73 -2.03 2.32
C LEU A 427 9.73 -1.82 1.17
N VAL A 428 9.34 -1.10 0.13
CA VAL A 428 10.11 -1.03 -1.13
C VAL A 428 10.80 0.30 -1.34
N CYS A 429 10.18 1.42 -0.93
CA CYS A 429 10.62 2.77 -1.26
C CYS A 429 11.39 3.43 -0.11
N GLU A 430 12.44 4.16 -0.45
CA GLU A 430 13.31 4.86 0.51
C GLU A 430 13.21 6.38 0.37
N THR A 431 12.90 6.86 -0.84
CA THR A 431 12.81 8.29 -1.14
C THR A 431 11.42 8.63 -1.64
N PHE A 432 10.94 9.81 -1.27
CA PHE A 432 9.60 10.27 -1.60
C PHE A 432 9.67 11.51 -2.47
N TRP A 433 8.80 11.57 -3.47
CA TRP A 433 8.62 12.73 -4.33
C TRP A 433 7.18 13.17 -4.27
N ARG A 434 6.97 14.43 -3.90
CA ARG A 434 5.64 15.01 -3.85
C ARG A 434 5.31 15.65 -5.19
N VAL A 435 4.21 15.20 -5.78
CA VAL A 435 3.60 15.74 -6.99
C VAL A 435 2.33 16.48 -6.60
N ALA A 436 2.38 17.80 -6.57
CA ALA A 436 1.26 18.66 -6.21
C ALA A 436 1.48 20.08 -6.75
N ASP A 437 0.39 20.82 -6.96
CA ASP A 437 0.43 22.25 -7.32
C ASP A 437 1.27 22.55 -8.59
N GLY A 438 1.27 21.61 -9.55
CA GLY A 438 2.00 21.76 -10.81
C GLY A 438 3.50 21.48 -10.72
N VAL A 439 4.01 20.99 -9.58
CA VAL A 439 5.44 20.66 -9.42
C VAL A 439 5.63 19.24 -8.91
N ALA A 440 6.79 18.64 -9.25
CA ALA A 440 7.27 17.41 -8.62
C ALA A 440 8.63 17.66 -7.98
N GLN A 441 8.73 17.43 -6.67
CA GLN A 441 9.94 17.72 -5.89
C GLN A 441 10.19 16.65 -4.82
N PRO A 442 11.45 16.46 -4.39
CA PRO A 442 11.76 15.60 -3.25
C PRO A 442 10.97 15.99 -2.00
N PHE A 443 10.61 15.00 -1.20
CA PHE A 443 9.92 15.17 0.07
C PHE A 443 10.76 14.55 1.20
N ASP A 444 11.27 15.41 2.07
CA ASP A 444 12.18 15.05 3.16
C ASP A 444 11.41 14.59 4.42
N GLY A 445 10.50 13.64 4.25
CA GLY A 445 9.68 13.08 5.34
C GLY A 445 9.18 11.68 5.02
N ASP A 446 8.59 11.01 6.00
CA ASP A 446 7.95 9.72 5.85
C ASP A 446 6.47 9.84 5.45
N LEU A 447 5.77 8.71 5.35
CA LEU A 447 4.35 8.66 5.01
C LEU A 447 3.47 9.37 6.06
N ASP A 448 3.88 9.36 7.33
CA ASP A 448 3.14 10.04 8.40
C ASP A 448 3.33 11.57 8.31
N ALA A 449 4.53 12.03 8.04
CA ALA A 449 4.82 13.44 7.76
C ALA A 449 4.07 13.92 6.50
N TYR A 450 3.94 13.07 5.48
CA TYR A 450 3.12 13.37 4.31
C TYR A 450 1.62 13.50 4.69
N ALA A 451 1.10 12.59 5.52
CA ALA A 451 -0.27 12.66 6.03
C ALA A 451 -0.53 13.94 6.84
N VAL A 452 0.43 14.38 7.66
CA VAL A 452 0.37 15.65 8.41
C VAL A 452 0.40 16.84 7.47
N TRP A 453 1.34 16.85 6.51
CA TRP A 453 1.45 17.92 5.51
C TRP A 453 0.13 18.12 4.77
N LEU A 454 -0.53 17.02 4.39
CA LEU A 454 -1.82 17.06 3.72
C LEU A 454 -2.90 17.76 4.57
N ARG A 455 -3.04 17.40 5.85
CA ARG A 455 -4.02 18.02 6.77
C ARG A 455 -3.81 19.53 6.91
N THR A 456 -2.55 19.97 6.91
CA THR A 456 -2.22 21.40 6.99
C THR A 456 -2.52 22.15 5.69
N ARG A 457 -2.54 21.46 4.55
CA ARG A 457 -2.84 22.05 3.23
C ARG A 457 -4.31 22.43 3.10
N ASP A 458 -5.22 21.56 3.51
CA ASP A 458 -6.67 21.85 3.47
C ASP A 458 -7.02 23.05 4.37
N SER A 459 -6.36 23.16 5.52
CA SER A 459 -6.51 24.30 6.45
C SER A 459 -5.93 25.61 5.90
N ALA A 460 -4.95 25.53 5.00
CA ALA A 460 -4.32 26.70 4.38
C ALA A 460 -5.03 27.17 3.10
N ALA A 461 -5.75 26.26 2.42
CA ALA A 461 -6.54 26.56 1.21
C ALA A 461 -7.79 27.42 1.51
N GLU A 462 -8.27 27.47 2.75
CA GLU A 462 -9.37 28.33 3.21
C GLU A 462 -9.03 29.83 3.31
N LYS A 463 -7.78 30.24 3.08
CA LYS A 463 -7.44 31.66 2.94
C LYS A 463 -7.44 32.05 1.46
N PRO A 464 -8.40 32.86 0.99
CA PRO A 464 -8.35 33.36 -0.39
C PRO A 464 -7.06 34.16 -0.57
N LYS A 465 -6.21 33.71 -1.50
CA LYS A 465 -5.06 34.49 -1.98
C LYS A 465 -5.62 35.76 -2.63
N ALA A 466 -5.51 36.88 -1.93
CA ALA A 466 -5.72 38.20 -2.51
C ALA A 466 -4.84 38.37 -3.76
N PRO A 467 -5.32 39.06 -4.80
CA PRO A 467 -4.57 39.22 -6.05
C PRO A 467 -3.26 39.94 -5.75
N VAL A 468 -2.14 39.28 -6.05
CA VAL A 468 -0.80 39.80 -5.85
C VAL A 468 -0.55 40.87 -6.91
N ALA A 469 -0.75 42.13 -6.52
CA ALA A 469 -0.12 43.25 -7.20
C ALA A 469 1.40 43.11 -7.09
N ALA A 470 2.10 43.32 -8.21
CA ALA A 470 3.54 43.21 -8.32
C ALA A 470 4.26 44.02 -7.22
N ALA A 471 5.03 43.31 -6.38
CA ALA A 471 5.92 43.91 -5.40
C ALA A 471 7.38 43.87 -5.89
N PRO A 472 8.19 44.91 -5.59
CA PRO A 472 9.55 45.06 -6.07
C PRO A 472 10.57 44.23 -5.26
N ALA A 473 11.78 44.12 -5.84
CA ALA A 473 12.90 43.28 -5.44
C ALA A 473 13.31 43.34 -3.94
N PRO A 474 13.92 42.26 -3.41
CA PRO A 474 13.95 41.97 -1.99
C PRO A 474 15.04 42.74 -1.22
N LYS A 475 14.65 43.33 -0.08
CA LYS A 475 15.56 43.77 0.98
C LYS A 475 15.69 42.67 2.02
N THR A 476 16.92 42.15 2.12
CA THR A 476 17.55 41.45 3.25
C THR A 476 16.65 41.07 4.43
N ALA A 477 16.30 39.78 4.50
CA ALA A 477 15.70 39.16 5.66
C ALA A 477 16.68 39.09 6.85
N SER A 478 16.19 39.50 8.01
CA SER A 478 16.83 39.29 9.32
C SER A 478 16.88 37.79 9.64
N LYS A 479 18.08 37.28 9.94
CA LYS A 479 18.33 35.90 10.38
C LYS A 479 17.74 35.68 11.77
N GLY A 480 16.89 34.66 11.92
CA GLY A 480 16.58 34.04 13.22
C GLY A 480 17.82 33.41 13.86
N PRO A 481 17.72 32.91 15.10
CA PRO A 481 18.86 32.41 15.85
C PRO A 481 19.51 31.27 15.05
N LYS A 482 20.79 31.45 14.68
CA LYS A 482 21.57 30.39 14.09
C LYS A 482 22.01 29.45 15.19
N VAL A 483 21.50 28.22 15.18
CA VAL A 483 22.11 27.08 15.86
C VAL A 483 23.60 27.11 15.58
N ASN A 484 24.42 27.14 16.64
CA ASN A 484 25.86 27.30 16.50
C ASN A 484 26.43 25.97 16.02
N ALA A 485 26.57 25.80 14.70
CA ALA A 485 26.94 24.53 14.04
C ALA A 485 28.20 23.86 14.64
N HIS A 486 29.12 24.65 15.20
CA HIS A 486 30.30 24.12 15.88
C HIS A 486 29.96 23.44 17.22
N LYS A 487 28.97 23.93 17.97
CA LYS A 487 28.51 23.30 19.21
C LYS A 487 27.73 22.01 18.94
N LEU A 488 26.93 21.99 17.87
CA LEU A 488 26.20 20.80 17.44
C LEU A 488 27.18 19.67 17.06
N ALA A 489 28.15 19.97 16.19
CA ALA A 489 29.17 19.01 15.79
C ALA A 489 30.02 18.49 16.97
N GLN A 490 30.28 19.33 17.99
CA GLN A 490 30.98 18.89 19.21
C GLN A 490 30.12 17.97 20.08
N ALA A 491 28.82 18.23 20.17
CA ALA A 491 27.90 17.39 20.94
C ALA A 491 27.71 16.02 20.25
N GLU A 492 27.54 16.00 18.93
CA GLU A 492 27.45 14.76 18.13
C GLU A 492 28.72 13.91 18.24
N ALA A 493 29.90 14.54 18.13
CA ALA A 493 31.17 13.84 18.29
C ALA A 493 31.33 13.24 19.70
N ARG A 494 30.81 13.91 20.73
CA ARG A 494 30.87 13.43 22.11
C ARG A 494 29.93 12.26 22.36
N VAL A 495 28.73 12.26 21.77
CA VAL A 495 27.78 11.14 21.81
C VAL A 495 28.41 9.92 21.13
N ALA A 496 28.92 10.07 19.91
CA ALA A 496 29.56 8.97 19.18
C ALA A 496 30.78 8.37 19.92
N GLU A 497 31.57 9.20 20.61
CA GLU A 497 32.70 8.74 21.45
C GLU A 497 32.21 7.88 22.62
N LEU A 498 31.12 8.28 23.29
CA LEU A 498 30.57 7.59 24.45
C LEU A 498 29.86 6.29 24.05
N GLU A 499 29.15 6.27 22.93
CA GLU A 499 28.55 5.05 22.35
C GLU A 499 29.63 4.01 22.01
N SER A 500 30.72 4.44 21.37
CA SER A 500 31.85 3.55 21.06
C SER A 500 32.48 2.96 22.32
N LYS A 501 32.67 3.77 23.37
CA LYS A 501 33.18 3.30 24.67
C LYS A 501 32.22 2.33 25.35
N LEU A 502 30.92 2.63 25.33
CA LEU A 502 29.91 1.75 25.92
C LEU A 502 29.88 0.40 25.21
N HIS A 503 29.95 0.40 23.88
CA HIS A 503 30.02 -0.81 23.08
C HIS A 503 31.27 -1.65 23.39
N THR A 504 32.45 -1.03 23.55
CA THR A 504 33.65 -1.77 23.96
C THR A 504 33.53 -2.36 25.37
N LEU A 505 32.90 -1.65 26.31
CA LEU A 505 32.67 -2.15 27.67
C LEU A 505 31.65 -3.30 27.68
N ASP A 506 30.63 -3.27 26.83
CA ASP A 506 29.66 -4.36 26.68
C ASP A 506 30.31 -5.62 26.09
N LEU A 507 31.19 -5.47 25.10
CA LEU A 507 31.96 -6.60 24.55
C LEU A 507 32.93 -7.18 25.58
N ASP A 508 33.61 -6.32 26.33
CA ASP A 508 34.51 -6.73 27.41
C ASP A 508 33.75 -7.41 28.55
N LEU A 509 32.50 -6.99 28.80
CA LEU A 509 31.65 -7.62 29.81
C LEU A 509 31.14 -9.00 29.38
N ALA A 510 30.93 -9.19 28.07
CA ALA A 510 30.40 -10.40 27.46
C ALA A 510 31.45 -11.52 27.26
N ASP A 511 32.75 -11.21 27.39
CA ASP A 511 33.86 -12.16 27.21
C ASP A 511 34.19 -12.91 28.53
N PRO A 512 33.83 -14.20 28.67
CA PRO A 512 34.08 -14.96 29.91
C PRO A 512 35.57 -15.17 30.21
N ASP A 513 36.44 -15.09 29.19
CA ASP A 513 37.88 -15.36 29.32
C ASP A 513 38.63 -14.18 29.97
N LYS A 514 38.02 -12.98 29.99
CA LYS A 514 38.57 -11.80 30.70
C LYS A 514 38.47 -11.88 32.22
N TYR A 515 37.73 -12.85 32.75
CA TYR A 515 37.49 -13.02 34.19
C TYR A 515 38.21 -14.24 34.79
N THR A 516 38.66 -15.20 33.96
CA THR A 516 39.18 -16.49 34.42
C THR A 516 40.67 -16.48 34.76
N GLY A 517 41.38 -15.35 34.58
CA GLY A 517 42.84 -15.23 34.76
C GLY A 517 43.34 -14.25 35.82
N GLY A 518 42.48 -13.76 36.72
CA GLY A 518 42.88 -12.78 37.76
C GLY A 518 43.22 -11.38 37.23
N GLY A 519 42.70 -11.03 36.06
CA GLY A 519 43.15 -9.88 35.28
C GLY A 519 42.10 -8.83 34.92
N THR A 520 40.89 -8.82 35.51
CA THR A 520 39.97 -7.67 35.46
C THR A 520 38.79 -7.91 36.39
N ASP A 521 38.47 -6.94 37.26
CA ASP A 521 37.33 -7.03 38.18
C ASP A 521 36.03 -6.72 37.42
N ALA A 522 35.18 -7.73 37.22
CA ALA A 522 33.87 -7.58 36.57
C ALA A 522 33.01 -6.50 37.22
N ALA A 523 33.16 -6.31 38.54
CA ALA A 523 32.45 -5.25 39.25
C ALA A 523 32.97 -3.85 38.87
N ALA A 524 34.25 -3.71 38.55
CA ALA A 524 34.83 -2.45 38.12
C ALA A 524 34.42 -2.09 36.68
N LEU A 525 34.39 -3.06 35.77
CA LEU A 525 33.92 -2.87 34.39
C LEU A 525 32.42 -2.55 34.35
N SER A 526 31.61 -3.24 35.15
CA SER A 526 30.17 -2.95 35.29
C SER A 526 29.94 -1.53 35.82
N LYS A 527 30.70 -1.10 36.83
CA LYS A 527 30.62 0.27 37.36
C LYS A 527 31.06 1.32 36.33
N GLN A 528 32.08 1.04 35.51
CA GLN A 528 32.52 1.93 34.43
C GLN A 528 31.47 2.03 33.32
N ARG A 529 30.84 0.91 32.96
CA ARG A 529 29.72 0.87 32.00
C ARG A 529 28.56 1.74 32.47
N ASP A 530 28.14 1.60 33.73
CA ASP A 530 27.05 2.41 34.29
C ASP A 530 27.38 3.91 34.31
N GLN A 531 28.66 4.26 34.57
CA GLN A 531 29.12 5.65 34.49
C GLN A 531 29.08 6.20 33.07
N VAL A 532 29.58 5.45 32.09
CA VAL A 532 29.57 5.85 30.67
C VAL A 532 28.13 5.96 30.13
N ALA A 533 27.24 5.06 30.52
CA ALA A 533 25.82 5.12 30.17
C ALA A 533 25.13 6.37 30.75
N ALA A 534 25.45 6.74 31.99
CA ALA A 534 24.93 7.98 32.59
C ALA A 534 25.51 9.25 31.96
N GLU A 535 26.75 9.22 31.48
CA GLU A 535 27.36 10.32 30.71
C GLU A 535 26.75 10.43 29.31
N LEU A 536 26.45 9.30 28.66
CA LEU A 536 25.80 9.25 27.35
C LEU A 536 24.41 9.89 27.40
N ALA A 537 23.58 9.48 28.37
CA ALA A 537 22.23 10.05 28.53
C ALA A 537 22.25 11.59 28.73
N LYS A 538 23.23 12.11 29.47
CA LYS A 538 23.41 13.57 29.62
C LYS A 538 23.89 14.26 28.35
N ALA A 539 24.74 13.59 27.56
CA ALA A 539 25.22 14.11 26.29
C ALA A 539 24.11 14.14 25.23
N GLU A 540 23.24 13.12 25.21
CA GLU A 540 22.04 13.05 24.36
C GLU A 540 21.03 14.12 24.74
N GLU A 541 20.75 14.34 26.03
CA GLU A 541 19.85 15.41 26.50
C GLU A 541 20.38 16.80 26.12
N ALA A 542 21.70 17.02 26.23
CA ALA A 542 22.34 18.25 25.80
C ALA A 542 22.33 18.45 24.27
N LEU A 543 22.43 17.36 23.49
CA LEU A 543 22.32 17.38 22.03
C LEU A 543 20.88 17.70 21.61
N LEU A 544 19.89 17.11 22.26
CA LEU A 544 18.47 17.38 22.01
C LEU A 544 18.13 18.85 22.29
N GLY A 545 18.63 19.39 23.40
CA GLY A 545 18.48 20.81 23.72
C GLY A 545 19.19 21.77 22.75
N LEU A 546 20.13 21.30 21.92
CA LEU A 546 20.74 22.08 20.83
C LEU A 546 19.95 21.96 19.51
N TYR A 547 19.15 20.91 19.33
CA TYR A 547 18.20 20.77 18.23
C TYR A 547 16.93 21.61 18.46
N ASP A 548 16.52 21.79 19.72
CA ASP A 548 15.34 22.55 20.12
C ASP A 548 15.57 24.07 20.26
N ALA A 549 16.83 24.54 20.23
CA ALA A 549 17.24 25.93 20.48
C ALA A 549 17.75 26.64 19.21
#